data_AF-A0A0Q6W2T8-F1
#
_entry.id   AF-A0A0Q6W2T8-F1
#
_cell.length_a   1.000
_cell.length_b   1.000
_cell.length_c   1.000
_cell.angle_alpha   90.00
_cell.angle_beta   90.00
_cell.angle_gamma   90.00
#
_symmetry.space_group_name_H-M   'P 1'
#
loop_
_entity.id
_entity.type
_entity.pdbx_description
1 polymer ?
#
loop_
_entity_poly.entity_id
_entity_poly.type
_entity_poly.pdbx_seq_one_letter_code
_entity_poly.pdbx_strand_id
1 'polypeptide(L)'
;MLYLFLALCVLTCTVFIGRFFTAKTRLVEKTIEEMIERKLSTSPMNVELARLREANGVMRNLLIDIVESEASLADATNMSQIEMTRATKARAMRRREVFGEAILVLQQTEQKRSTPLRNPA
;
A
#
# COMPACT_ATOMS: atom_id res chain seq x y z
N MET A 1 26.32 -5.50 -60.98
CA MET A 1 26.63 -4.18 -60.40
C MET A 1 25.39 -3.42 -59.96
N LEU A 2 24.37 -3.23 -60.82
CA LEU A 2 23.11 -2.54 -60.46
C LEU A 2 22.38 -3.16 -59.25
N TYR A 3 22.30 -4.49 -59.19
CA TYR A 3 21.70 -5.21 -58.05
C TYR A 3 22.42 -4.96 -56.72
N LEU A 4 23.75 -4.77 -56.73
CA LEU A 4 24.49 -4.45 -55.51
C LEU A 4 24.16 -3.06 -55.01
N PHE A 5 24.09 -2.07 -55.91
CA PHE A 5 23.66 -0.71 -55.55
C PHE A 5 22.22 -0.67 -55.04
N LEU A 6 21.33 -1.46 -55.64
CA LEU A 6 19.92 -1.53 -55.24
C LEU A 6 19.78 -2.19 -53.86
N ALA A 7 20.51 -3.28 -53.60
CA ALA A 7 20.57 -3.92 -52.29
C ALA A 7 21.11 -2.98 -51.21
N LEU A 8 22.15 -2.20 -51.52
CA LEU A 8 22.76 -1.24 -50.59
C LEU A 8 21.83 -0.06 -50.30
N CYS A 9 21.06 0.39 -51.30
CA CYS A 9 20.02 1.40 -51.14
C CYS A 9 18.87 0.90 -50.24
N VAL A 10 18.38 -0.32 -50.47
CA VAL A 10 17.32 -0.91 -49.63
C VAL A 10 17.79 -1.11 -48.19
N LEU A 11 19.03 -1.59 -47.99
CA LEU A 11 19.60 -1.79 -46.67
C LEU A 11 19.74 -0.46 -45.90
N THR A 12 20.23 0.58 -46.55
CA THR A 12 20.37 1.90 -45.91
C THR A 12 19.00 2.50 -45.59
N CYS A 13 18.05 2.48 -46.52
CA CYS A 13 16.68 2.96 -46.30
C CYS A 13 16.00 2.27 -45.12
N THR A 14 16.07 0.93 -45.03
CA THR A 14 15.46 0.17 -43.93
C THR A 14 16.08 0.52 -42.57
N VAL A 15 17.39 0.70 -42.50
CA VAL A 15 18.08 1.15 -41.27
C VAL A 15 17.62 2.55 -40.85
N PHE A 16 17.55 3.51 -41.78
CA PHE A 16 17.10 4.87 -41.47
C PHE A 16 15.64 4.92 -40.99
N ILE A 17 14.76 4.19 -41.68
CA ILE A 17 13.35 4.07 -41.31
C ILE A 17 13.22 3.45 -39.91
N GLY A 18 13.91 2.34 -39.66
CA GLY A 18 13.92 1.70 -38.34
C GLY A 18 14.35 2.66 -37.24
N ARG A 19 15.47 3.36 -37.42
CA ARG A 19 15.97 4.35 -36.43
C ARG A 19 14.99 5.50 -36.22
N PHE A 20 14.35 5.99 -37.28
CA PHE A 20 13.37 7.07 -37.19
C PHE A 20 12.13 6.66 -36.39
N PHE A 21 11.60 5.47 -36.65
CA PHE A 21 10.47 4.93 -35.89
C PHE A 21 10.86 4.70 -34.43
N THR A 22 12.01 4.10 -34.15
CA THR A 22 12.48 3.91 -32.77
C THR A 22 12.66 5.24 -32.02
N ALA A 23 13.15 6.29 -32.69
CA ALA A 23 13.28 7.61 -32.08
C ALA A 23 11.91 8.23 -31.76
N LYS A 24 10.94 8.11 -32.67
CA LYS A 24 9.57 8.59 -32.46
C LYS A 24 8.81 7.81 -31.39
N THR A 25 8.91 6.47 -31.38
CA THR A 25 8.27 5.65 -30.35
C THR A 25 8.83 5.99 -28.97
N ARG A 26 10.15 6.19 -28.85
CA ARG A 26 10.79 6.59 -27.60
C ARG A 26 10.34 7.96 -27.08
N LEU A 27 10.05 8.91 -27.97
CA LEU A 27 9.49 10.22 -27.59
C LEU A 27 8.05 10.09 -27.06
N VAL A 28 7.23 9.27 -27.71
CA VAL A 28 5.85 9.00 -27.29
C VAL A 28 5.82 8.25 -25.96
N GLU A 29 6.66 7.22 -25.80
CA GLU A 29 6.82 6.48 -24.54
C GLU A 29 7.18 7.41 -23.40
N LYS A 30 8.17 8.29 -23.57
CA LYS A 30 8.53 9.31 -22.55
C LYS A 30 7.37 10.22 -22.20
N THR A 31 6.61 10.67 -23.19
CA THR A 31 5.45 11.56 -22.97
C THR A 31 4.34 10.84 -22.19
N ILE A 32 4.13 9.56 -22.47
CA ILE A 32 3.18 8.71 -21.75
C ILE A 32 3.64 8.51 -20.30
N GLU A 33 4.92 8.19 -20.08
CA GLU A 33 5.51 7.99 -18.76
C GLU A 33 5.36 9.26 -17.89
N GLU A 34 5.73 10.43 -18.44
CA GLU A 34 5.60 11.72 -17.75
C GLU A 34 4.13 12.05 -17.44
N MET A 35 3.21 11.72 -18.34
CA MET A 35 1.78 11.92 -18.11
C MET A 35 1.25 10.98 -17.01
N ILE A 36 1.67 9.72 -17.02
CA ILE A 36 1.32 8.73 -16.00
C ILE A 36 1.86 9.16 -14.64
N GLU A 37 3.12 9.56 -14.56
CA GLU A 37 3.75 10.03 -13.33
C GLU A 37 3.06 11.29 -12.79
N ARG A 38 2.75 12.26 -13.66
CA ARG A 38 1.99 13.46 -13.28
C ARG A 38 0.58 13.12 -12.81
N LYS A 39 -0.11 12.20 -13.49
CA LYS A 39 -1.47 11.78 -13.12
C LYS A 39 -1.48 10.97 -11.83
N LEU A 40 -0.48 10.13 -11.58
CA LEU A 40 -0.32 9.37 -10.34
C LEU A 40 0.07 10.28 -9.18
N SER A 41 1.06 11.16 -9.35
CA SER A 41 1.48 12.10 -8.30
C SER A 41 0.36 13.08 -7.89
N THR A 42 -0.50 13.47 -8.83
CA THR A 42 -1.69 14.29 -8.54
C THR A 42 -2.94 13.46 -8.22
N SER A 43 -2.87 12.12 -8.30
CA SER A 43 -4.01 11.27 -8.04
C SER A 43 -4.29 11.22 -6.53
N PRO A 44 -5.54 11.50 -6.10
CA PRO A 44 -5.94 11.33 -4.70
C PRO A 44 -5.79 9.87 -4.23
N MET A 45 -5.68 8.92 -5.16
CA MET A 45 -5.47 7.50 -4.89
C MET A 45 -4.15 7.23 -4.16
N ASN A 46 -3.08 7.98 -4.41
CA ASN A 46 -1.80 7.79 -3.72
C ASN A 46 -1.90 8.20 -2.24
N VAL A 47 -2.64 9.26 -1.94
CA VAL A 47 -2.91 9.70 -0.57
C VAL A 47 -3.77 8.67 0.15
N GLU A 48 -4.78 8.12 -0.52
CA GLU A 48 -5.64 7.10 0.05
C GLU A 48 -4.90 5.77 0.28
N LEU A 49 -4.05 5.34 -0.67
CA LEU A 49 -3.19 4.17 -0.52
C LEU A 49 -2.20 4.34 0.63
N ALA A 50 -1.61 5.53 0.79
CA ALA A 50 -0.72 5.82 1.91
C ALA A 50 -1.46 5.70 3.26
N ARG A 51 -2.67 6.27 3.38
CA ARG A 51 -3.51 6.13 4.57
C ARG A 51 -3.91 4.69 4.84
N LEU A 52 -4.26 3.92 3.81
CA LEU A 52 -4.62 2.52 3.96
C LEU A 52 -3.44 1.67 4.43
N ARG A 53 -2.24 1.97 3.92
CA ARG A 53 -1.00 1.31 4.31
C ARG A 53 -0.62 1.62 5.76
N GLU A 54 -0.82 2.86 6.19
CA GLU A 54 -0.65 3.26 7.60
C GLU A 54 -1.64 2.52 8.51
N ALA A 55 -2.93 2.52 8.18
CA ALA A 55 -3.94 1.81 8.94
C ALA A 55 -3.66 0.30 9.04
N ASN A 56 -3.20 -0.32 7.94
CA ASN A 56 -2.79 -1.72 7.94
C ASN A 56 -1.56 -1.95 8.84
N GLY A 57 -0.58 -1.05 8.81
CA GLY A 57 0.58 -1.09 9.70
C GLY A 57 0.21 -0.99 11.18
N VAL A 58 -0.67 -0.06 11.55
CA VAL A 58 -1.18 0.08 12.92
C VAL A 58 -1.91 -1.18 13.36
N MET A 59 -2.79 -1.73 12.51
CA MET A 59 -3.54 -2.95 12.83
C MET A 59 -2.61 -4.16 12.99
N ARG A 60 -1.58 -4.28 12.15
CA ARG A 60 -0.55 -5.32 12.28
C ARG A 60 0.19 -5.23 13.61
N ASN A 61 0.56 -4.02 14.05
CA ASN A 61 1.22 -3.83 15.34
C ASN A 61 0.30 -4.23 16.50
N LEU A 62 -0.97 -3.82 16.47
CA LEU A 62 -1.95 -4.25 17.49
C LEU A 62 -2.10 -5.77 17.54
N LEU A 63 -2.15 -6.44 16.38
CA LEU A 63 -2.21 -7.90 16.32
C LEU A 63 -0.95 -8.56 16.89
N ILE A 64 0.23 -8.00 16.64
CA ILE A 64 1.48 -8.46 17.22
C ILE A 64 1.43 -8.32 18.74
N ASP A 65 1.01 -7.17 19.27
CA ASP A 65 0.89 -6.93 20.71
C ASP A 65 -0.08 -7.93 21.37
N ILE A 66 -1.19 -8.25 20.69
CA ILE A 66 -2.16 -9.25 21.15
C ILE A 66 -1.52 -10.65 21.19
N VAL A 67 -0.82 -11.04 20.12
CA VAL A 67 -0.17 -12.36 20.03
C VAL A 67 0.96 -12.48 21.04
N GLU A 68 1.77 -11.45 21.24
CA GLU A 68 2.82 -11.42 22.27
C GLU A 68 2.23 -11.54 23.67
N SER A 69 1.11 -10.85 23.94
CA SER A 69 0.36 -11.01 25.18
C SER A 69 -0.23 -12.43 25.36
N GLU A 70 -0.50 -13.16 24.27
CA GLU A 70 -0.99 -14.54 24.30
C GLU A 70 0.14 -15.56 24.41
N ALA A 71 1.30 -15.30 23.80
CA ALA A 71 2.50 -16.11 23.98
C ALA A 71 2.99 -16.04 25.43
N SER A 72 2.83 -14.89 26.11
CA SER A 72 3.09 -14.76 27.55
C SER A 72 2.14 -15.60 28.44
N LEU A 73 1.10 -16.23 27.87
CA LEU A 73 0.22 -17.16 28.56
C LEU A 73 0.83 -18.57 28.62
N ALA A 74 1.71 -18.92 27.69
CA ALA A 74 2.42 -20.21 27.68
C ALA A 74 3.38 -20.36 28.88
N ASP A 75 3.88 -19.22 29.38
CA ASP A 75 4.74 -19.14 30.57
C ASP A 75 3.97 -19.30 31.89
N ALA A 76 2.62 -19.30 31.84
CA ALA A 76 1.76 -19.54 33.01
C ALA A 76 1.69 -21.03 33.42
N THR A 77 2.39 -21.91 32.72
CA THR A 77 2.46 -23.37 33.00
C THR A 77 3.04 -23.69 34.39
N ASN A 78 3.77 -22.75 35.01
CA ASN A 78 4.33 -22.88 36.35
C ASN A 78 3.49 -22.21 37.47
N MET A 79 2.30 -21.70 37.16
CA MET A 79 1.49 -20.85 38.06
C MET A 79 0.35 -21.64 38.72
N SER A 80 0.09 -21.41 40.01
CA SER A 80 -1.03 -22.05 40.74
C SER A 80 -2.38 -21.74 40.08
N GLN A 81 -3.33 -22.69 40.06
CA GLN A 81 -4.63 -22.49 39.39
C GLN A 81 -5.41 -21.25 39.87
N ILE A 82 -5.27 -20.88 41.14
CA ILE A 82 -5.93 -19.71 41.72
C ILE A 82 -5.28 -18.41 41.20
N GLU A 83 -3.96 -18.42 41.06
CA GLU A 83 -3.22 -17.29 40.51
C GLU A 83 -3.43 -17.16 39.00
N MET A 84 -3.51 -18.29 38.29
CA MET A 84 -3.83 -18.37 36.86
C MET A 84 -5.21 -17.78 36.57
N THR A 85 -6.25 -18.17 37.33
CA THR A 85 -7.62 -17.65 37.14
C THR A 85 -7.75 -16.16 37.48
N ARG A 86 -6.99 -15.68 38.48
CA ARG A 86 -6.93 -14.25 38.82
C ARG A 86 -6.20 -13.45 37.73
N ALA A 87 -5.09 -13.99 37.23
CA ALA A 87 -4.30 -13.37 36.17
C ALA A 87 -5.06 -13.32 34.84
N THR A 88 -5.77 -14.39 34.46
CA THR A 88 -6.58 -14.42 33.24
C THR A 88 -7.75 -13.45 33.32
N LYS A 89 -8.44 -13.35 34.47
CA LYS A 89 -9.55 -12.40 34.66
C LYS A 89 -9.09 -10.94 34.63
N ALA A 90 -7.98 -10.62 35.31
CA ALA A 90 -7.40 -9.27 35.29
C ALA A 90 -6.91 -8.87 33.89
N ARG A 91 -6.33 -9.81 33.14
CA ARG A 91 -5.88 -9.59 31.77
C ARG A 91 -7.04 -9.48 30.78
N ALA A 92 -8.09 -10.30 30.91
CA ALA A 92 -9.31 -10.19 30.10
C ALA A 92 -10.01 -8.83 30.29
N MET A 93 -9.96 -8.27 31.50
CA MET A 93 -10.47 -6.94 31.79
C MET A 93 -9.66 -5.85 31.09
N ARG A 94 -8.32 -5.88 31.19
CA ARG A 94 -7.46 -4.94 30.43
C ARG A 94 -7.62 -5.07 28.93
N ARG A 95 -7.75 -6.31 28.40
CA ARG A 95 -8.02 -6.53 26.97
C ARG A 95 -9.30 -5.84 26.55
N ARG A 96 -10.39 -5.94 27.32
CA ARG A 96 -11.65 -5.25 27.02
C ARG A 96 -11.51 -3.73 26.99
N GLU A 97 -10.68 -3.15 27.85
CA GLU A 97 -10.40 -1.72 27.83
C GLU A 97 -9.64 -1.31 26.56
N VAL A 98 -8.55 -2.00 26.23
CA VAL A 98 -7.74 -1.73 25.03
C VAL A 98 -8.51 -1.96 23.74
N PHE A 99 -9.30 -3.04 23.64
CA PHE A 99 -10.17 -3.29 22.50
C PHE A 99 -11.31 -2.26 22.41
N GLY A 100 -11.83 -1.79 23.55
CA GLY A 100 -12.83 -0.73 23.59
C GLY A 100 -12.29 0.59 23.02
N GLU A 101 -11.08 0.98 23.41
CA GLU A 101 -10.40 2.16 22.86
C GLU A 101 -10.09 2.01 21.38
N ALA A 102 -9.58 0.86 20.95
CA ALA A 102 -9.30 0.58 19.54
C ALA A 102 -10.56 0.63 18.67
N ILE A 103 -11.67 0.03 19.12
CA ILE A 103 -12.96 0.08 18.42
C ILE A 103 -13.47 1.51 18.32
N LEU A 104 -13.35 2.30 19.39
CA LEU A 104 -13.81 3.69 19.42
C LEU A 104 -13.00 4.56 18.44
N VAL A 105 -11.68 4.39 18.39
CA VAL A 105 -10.80 5.07 17.42
C VAL A 105 -11.14 4.66 15.98
N LEU A 106 -11.42 3.38 15.73
CA LEU A 106 -11.81 2.88 14.41
C LEU A 106 -13.16 3.48 13.98
N GLN A 107 -14.17 3.51 14.86
CA GLN A 107 -15.47 4.12 14.58
C GLN A 107 -15.37 5.63 14.30
N GLN A 108 -14.58 6.36 15.08
CA GLN A 108 -14.35 7.78 14.82
C GLN A 108 -13.64 8.03 13.48
N THR A 109 -12.72 7.14 13.11
CA THR A 109 -12.01 7.20 11.83
C THR A 109 -12.96 6.95 10.66
N GLU A 110 -13.86 5.97 10.77
CA GLU A 110 -14.91 5.72 9.78
C GLU A 110 -15.91 6.88 9.68
N GLN A 111 -16.30 7.48 10.80
CA GLN A 111 -17.25 8.59 10.82
C GLN A 111 -16.65 9.89 10.24
N LYS A 112 -15.35 10.12 10.45
CA LYS A 112 -14.59 11.20 9.81
C LYS A 112 -14.39 10.96 8.31
N ARG A 113 -14.37 9.70 7.87
CA ARG A 113 -14.29 9.32 6.45
C ARG A 113 -15.64 9.47 5.74
N SER A 114 -16.76 9.27 6.45
CA SER A 114 -18.11 9.35 5.89
C SER A 114 -18.74 10.74 5.91
N THR A 115 -18.12 11.72 6.56
CA THR A 115 -18.54 13.13 6.47
C THR A 115 -18.11 13.70 5.12
N PRO A 116 -19.03 13.98 4.17
CA PRO A 116 -18.67 14.59 2.91
C PRO A 116 -18.26 16.03 3.20
N LEU A 117 -17.15 16.48 2.59
CA LEU A 117 -16.81 17.90 2.52
C LEU A 117 -18.02 18.66 1.92
N ARG A 118 -18.80 19.30 2.80
CA ARG A 118 -19.83 20.26 2.41
C ARG A 118 -19.09 21.46 1.80
N ASN A 119 -19.00 21.49 0.48
CA ASN A 119 -18.52 22.64 -0.28
C ASN A 119 -19.32 23.89 0.15
N PRO A 120 -18.67 24.99 0.58
CA PRO A 120 -19.32 26.29 0.57
C PRO A 120 -19.42 26.75 -0.90
N ALA A 121 -20.62 27.18 -1.28
CA ALA A 121 -20.94 27.79 -2.56
C ALA A 121 -20.22 29.13 -2.75
#